data_AF-A0A972CQ27-F1
#
_entry.id   AF-A0A972CQ27-F1
#
_cell.length_a   1.000
_cell.length_b   1.000
_cell.length_c   1.000
_cell.angle_alpha   90.00
_cell.angle_beta   90.00
_cell.angle_gamma   90.00
#
_symmetry.space_group_name_H-M   'P 1'
#
loop_
_entity.id
_entity.type
_entity.pdbx_description
1 polymer ?
#
loop_
_entity_poly.entity_id
_entity_poly.type
_entity_poly.pdbx_seq_one_letter_code
_entity_poly.pdbx_strand_id
1 'polypeptide(L)'
;MIDRNVTFPKTHSLNKLIAIIKEQEIEVPPEVEESVILNDYAVETRYPGEYEPVTAEEYNTAVKITSGVIQWVKEQLRNNV
;
A
#
# COMPACT_ATOMS: atom_id res chain seq x y z
N MET A 1 -13.29 -10.15 1.79
CA MET A 1 -12.65 -11.29 2.47
C MET A 1 -11.54 -10.76 3.37
N ILE A 2 -11.43 -11.25 4.59
CA ILE A 2 -10.33 -10.93 5.52
C ILE A 2 -9.58 -12.23 5.74
N ASP A 3 -8.29 -12.26 5.43
CA ASP A 3 -7.48 -13.49 5.36
C ASP A 3 -6.99 -13.96 6.75
N ARG A 4 -6.59 -13.02 7.62
CA ARG A 4 -5.88 -13.34 8.88
C ARG A 4 -6.71 -13.12 10.16
N ASN A 5 -7.98 -12.78 10.03
CA ASN A 5 -8.88 -12.47 11.15
C ASN A 5 -8.31 -11.45 12.18
N VAL A 6 -7.40 -10.56 11.75
CA VAL A 6 -6.83 -9.49 12.56
C VAL A 6 -7.75 -8.28 12.52
N THR A 7 -8.03 -7.67 13.68
CA THR A 7 -8.72 -6.38 13.74
C THR A 7 -7.80 -5.28 13.24
N PHE A 8 -8.25 -4.50 12.27
CA PHE A 8 -7.52 -3.35 11.74
C PHE A 8 -8.41 -2.10 11.70
N PRO A 9 -7.83 -0.90 11.86
CA PRO A 9 -8.56 0.34 11.69
C PRO A 9 -8.96 0.52 10.22
N LYS A 10 -10.17 1.02 9.96
CA LYS A 10 -10.61 1.42 8.62
C LYS A 10 -9.97 2.75 8.18
N THR A 11 -8.64 2.78 8.20
CA THR A 11 -7.81 3.91 7.79
C THR A 11 -7.27 3.65 6.39
N HIS A 12 -7.27 4.68 5.54
CA HIS A 12 -6.60 4.61 4.24
C HIS A 12 -5.08 4.77 4.36
N SER A 13 -4.52 4.81 5.59
CA SER A 13 -3.09 4.94 5.84
C SER A 13 -2.37 3.61 5.63
N LEU A 14 -1.65 3.48 4.52
CA LEU A 14 -0.88 2.27 4.20
C LEU A 14 0.21 2.02 5.24
N ASN A 15 0.87 3.05 5.75
CA ASN A 15 1.86 2.92 6.83
C ASN A 15 1.27 2.20 8.06
N LYS A 16 0.09 2.63 8.53
CA LYS A 16 -0.58 1.99 9.67
C LYS A 16 -0.99 0.54 9.38
N LEU A 17 -1.48 0.27 8.17
CA LEU A 17 -1.90 -1.09 7.79
C LEU A 17 -0.69 -2.04 7.65
N ILE A 18 0.42 -1.56 7.08
CA ILE A 18 1.68 -2.30 6.98
C ILE A 18 2.27 -2.58 8.36
N ALA A 19 2.22 -1.61 9.28
CA ALA A 19 2.67 -1.83 10.66
C ALA A 19 1.91 -3.00 11.32
N ILE A 20 0.59 -3.06 11.17
CA ILE A 20 -0.23 -4.15 11.69
C ILE A 20 0.15 -5.50 11.06
N ILE A 21 0.49 -5.53 9.77
CA ILE A 21 0.97 -6.75 9.11
C ILE A 21 2.29 -7.21 9.73
N LYS A 22 3.24 -6.30 9.95
CA LYS A 22 4.54 -6.60 10.58
C LYS A 22 4.38 -7.14 12.00
N GLU A 23 3.39 -6.66 12.75
CA GLU A 23 3.05 -7.19 14.08
C GLU A 23 2.59 -8.66 14.05
N GLN A 24 2.19 -9.19 12.89
CA GLN A 24 1.85 -10.61 12.70
C GLN A 24 3.05 -11.46 12.27
N GLU A 25 4.28 -10.96 12.45
CA GLU A 25 5.54 -11.64 12.07
C GLU A 25 5.63 -11.96 10.57
N ILE A 26 4.92 -11.19 9.74
CA ILE A 26 4.98 -11.32 8.27
C ILE A 26 6.10 -10.42 7.76
N GLU A 27 7.03 -11.02 7.03
CA GLU A 27 8.06 -10.26 6.31
C GLU A 27 7.42 -9.44 5.19
N VAL A 28 7.57 -8.13 5.29
CA VAL A 28 7.11 -7.17 4.28
C VAL A 28 8.32 -6.75 3.44
N PRO A 29 8.33 -6.99 2.12
CA PRO A 29 9.45 -6.61 1.28
C PRO A 29 9.54 -5.08 1.12
N PRO A 30 10.72 -4.52 0.83
CA PRO A 30 10.92 -3.07 0.69
C PRO A 30 9.96 -2.41 -0.32
N GLU A 31 9.67 -3.07 -1.44
CA GLU A 31 8.72 -2.59 -2.45
C GLU A 31 7.30 -2.37 -1.93
N VAL A 32 6.89 -3.11 -0.90
CA VAL A 32 5.58 -2.95 -0.24
C VAL A 32 5.65 -1.82 0.77
N GLU A 33 6.79 -1.63 1.44
CA GLU A 33 7.01 -0.48 2.34
C GLU A 33 7.00 0.84 1.58
N GLU A 34 7.56 0.87 0.38
CA GLU A 34 7.54 2.04 -0.52
C GLU A 34 6.12 2.47 -0.90
N SER A 35 5.12 1.58 -0.79
CA SER A 35 3.72 1.91 -1.09
C SER A 35 3.13 3.01 -0.23
N VAL A 36 3.78 3.36 0.90
CA VAL A 36 3.36 4.50 1.73
C VAL A 36 3.30 5.80 0.93
N ILE A 37 4.13 6.00 -0.11
CA ILE A 37 4.07 7.21 -0.94
C ILE A 37 2.72 7.37 -1.67
N LEU A 38 1.99 6.27 -1.90
CA LEU A 38 0.72 6.29 -2.61
C LEU A 38 -0.39 6.97 -1.79
N ASN A 39 -0.19 7.14 -0.49
CA ASN A 39 -1.11 7.89 0.37
C ASN A 39 -1.25 9.35 -0.06
N ASP A 40 -0.16 9.96 -0.52
CA ASP A 40 -0.15 11.37 -0.90
C ASP A 40 -1.01 11.58 -2.15
N TYR A 41 -0.79 10.77 -3.19
CA TYR A 41 -1.65 10.78 -4.38
C TYR A 41 -3.13 10.52 -4.07
N ALA A 42 -3.43 9.71 -3.05
CA ALA A 42 -4.81 9.47 -2.62
C ALA A 42 -5.44 10.67 -1.89
N VAL A 43 -4.66 11.56 -1.29
CA VAL A 43 -5.17 12.81 -0.66
C VAL A 43 -5.36 13.88 -1.73
N GLU A 44 -4.34 14.11 -2.56
CA GLU A 44 -4.30 15.18 -3.57
C GLU A 44 -5.40 15.04 -4.62
N THR A 45 -5.76 13.80 -4.97
CA THR A 45 -6.86 13.52 -5.92
C THR A 45 -8.26 13.75 -5.36
N ARG A 46 -8.41 13.89 -4.04
CA ARG A 46 -9.73 13.98 -3.38
C ARG A 46 -10.07 15.35 -2.82
N TYR A 47 -9.07 16.16 -2.47
CA TYR A 47 -9.29 17.46 -1.87
C TYR A 47 -8.70 18.55 -2.75
N PRO A 48 -9.39 19.69 -2.93
CA PRO A 48 -8.81 20.82 -3.61
C PRO A 48 -7.60 21.35 -2.81
N GLY A 49 -6.55 21.72 -3.53
CA GLY A 49 -5.31 22.26 -2.97
C GLY A 49 -4.36 22.68 -4.08
N GLU A 50 -3.33 23.43 -3.74
CA GLU A 50 -2.21 23.68 -4.64
C GLU A 50 -1.25 22.50 -4.54
N TYR A 51 -1.34 21.60 -5.50
CA TYR A 51 -0.47 20.43 -5.64
C TYR A 51 0.32 20.54 -6.93
N GLU A 52 1.54 20.03 -6.91
CA GLU A 52 2.35 19.95 -8.12
C GLU A 52 1.76 18.90 -9.07
N PRO A 53 1.81 19.13 -10.40
CA PRO A 53 1.39 18.12 -11.36
C PRO A 53 2.25 16.85 -11.25
N VAL A 54 1.60 15.69 -11.18
CA VAL A 54 2.28 14.39 -11.20
C VAL A 54 3.05 14.22 -12.52
N THR A 55 4.35 13.99 -12.42
CA THR A 55 5.23 13.75 -13.55
C THR A 55 5.03 12.33 -14.12
N ALA A 56 5.48 12.12 -15.35
CA ALA A 56 5.46 10.78 -15.97
C ALA A 56 6.34 9.77 -15.18
N GLU A 57 7.42 10.23 -14.54
CA GLU A 57 8.31 9.40 -13.73
C GLU A 57 7.61 8.95 -12.43
N GLU A 58 6.97 9.87 -11.73
CA GLU A 58 6.17 9.59 -10.53
C GLU A 58 5.03 8.63 -10.83
N TYR A 59 4.31 8.84 -11.95
CA TYR A 59 3.28 7.92 -12.41
C TYR A 59 3.81 6.50 -12.62
N ASN A 60 4.91 6.36 -13.37
CA ASN A 60 5.50 5.04 -13.62
C ASN A 60 5.98 4.37 -12.34
N THR A 61 6.55 5.14 -11.42
CA THR A 61 6.96 4.67 -10.09
C THR A 61 5.76 4.18 -9.28
N ALA A 62 4.68 4.96 -9.23
CA ALA A 62 3.46 4.58 -8.52
C ALA A 62 2.83 3.29 -9.06
N VAL A 63 2.79 3.12 -10.40
CA VAL A 63 2.30 1.91 -11.06
C VAL A 63 3.18 0.71 -10.74
N LYS A 64 4.51 0.88 -10.75
CA LYS A 64 5.46 -0.19 -10.42
C LYS A 64 5.27 -0.67 -8.99
N ILE A 65 5.21 0.26 -8.03
CA ILE A 65 4.98 -0.05 -6.61
C ILE A 65 3.65 -0.78 -6.42
N THR A 66 2.57 -0.25 -7.00
CA THR A 66 1.24 -0.88 -6.93
C THR A 66 1.25 -2.31 -7.46
N SER A 67 1.94 -2.55 -8.57
CA SER A 67 2.07 -3.89 -9.16
C SER A 67 2.81 -4.85 -8.23
N GLY A 68 3.91 -4.41 -7.61
CA GLY A 68 4.66 -5.19 -6.62
C GLY A 68 3.80 -5.55 -5.41
N VAL A 69 3.07 -4.58 -4.86
CA VAL A 69 2.13 -4.81 -3.75
C VAL A 69 1.07 -5.86 -4.10
N ILE A 70 0.43 -5.73 -5.27
CA ILE A 70 -0.60 -6.68 -5.71
C ILE A 70 -0.03 -8.08 -5.87
N GLN A 71 1.18 -8.20 -6.44
CA GLN A 71 1.84 -9.48 -6.59
C GLN A 71 2.12 -10.12 -5.23
N TRP A 72 2.76 -9.38 -4.32
CA TRP A 72 3.08 -9.87 -2.98
C TRP A 72 1.81 -10.28 -2.21
N VAL A 73 0.74 -9.47 -2.24
CA VAL A 73 -0.53 -9.83 -1.60
C VAL A 73 -1.09 -11.13 -2.17
N LYS A 74 -1.05 -11.33 -3.50
CA LYS A 74 -1.51 -12.58 -4.12
C LYS A 74 -0.71 -13.79 -3.65
N GLU A 75 0.60 -13.64 -3.48
CA GLU A 75 1.48 -14.69 -2.96
C GLU A 75 1.13 -15.02 -1.50
N GLN A 76 0.93 -14.01 -0.65
CA GLN A 76 0.49 -14.20 0.73
C GLN A 76 -0.86 -14.93 0.83
N LEU A 77 -1.83 -14.58 -0.03
CA LEU A 77 -3.14 -15.23 -0.05
C LEU A 77 -3.08 -16.67 -0.56
N ARG A 78 -2.20 -16.98 -1.52
CA ARG A 78 -2.00 -18.36 -2.01
C ARG A 78 -1.37 -19.26 -0.96
N ASN A 79 -0.48 -18.72 -0.14
CA ASN A 79 0.24 -19.49 0.89
C ASN A 79 -0.61 -19.77 2.14
N ASN A 80 -1.78 -19.12 2.28
CA ASN A 80 -2.72 -19.34 3.39
C ASN A 80 -3.90 -20.28 3.04
N VAL A 81 -3.84 -20.99 1.89
CA VAL A 81 -4.82 -22.01 1.46
C VAL A 81 -4.29 -23.41 1.72
#